data_AF-A0AAW3TIG4-F1
#
_entry.id   AF-A0AAW3TIG4-F1
#
_cell.length_a   1.000
_cell.length_b   1.000
_cell.length_c   1.000
_cell.angle_alpha   90.00
_cell.angle_beta   90.00
_cell.angle_gamma   90.00
#
_symmetry.space_group_name_H-M   'P 1'
#
loop_
_entity.id
_entity.type
_entity.pdbx_description
1 polymer ?
#
loop_
_entity_poly.entity_id
_entity_poly.type
_entity_poly.pdbx_seq_one_letter_code
_entity_poly.pdbx_strand_id
1 'polypeptide(L)'
;MHSKVKILLKISALACLTMSLNSLAQTSEEAEFEAFLKKRQSEFSQYEQQQKQEFEAFVSAWHNAQNAYLEQVTQKWQDPNLPSSTVWVKYSDDLNKRTSVNFESGEVVVELLNSQNDEQAVEYAKQQLNELSQVTVNKTLSNDPVYIAANNTIKSKNFTSTGKPLNKKVEQSKSPTTTQAKKIVEQTVLSTEIVKEVLTAKAPVITKQKDRVTISYKLPDNTLSNQAKRYLPEVQQQAKRYNLDPALLLAIIHTESSFNPLARSPIPAFGLMQIVPTSAGKDVSNFLQGKPLLLSPEYLFQADNNVEAGSTYVHILSNRYFKNVRNVQSRIYMSIAAYNTGPGNVAKTLSGSKSLNQASIAANAMSAEKVYTLMVNNLPAQETRNYLQKVVKRTAYYQKQLKGI
;
A
#
# COMPACT_ATOMS: atom_id res chain seq x y z
N MET A 1 -29.92 16.49 -5.21
CA MET A 1 -29.81 15.01 -5.30
C MET A 1 -29.84 14.26 -3.95
N HIS A 2 -29.59 14.91 -2.80
CA HIS A 2 -29.58 14.25 -1.49
C HIS A 2 -30.96 13.95 -0.87
N SER A 3 -32.06 14.43 -1.47
CA SER A 3 -33.42 14.20 -0.94
C SER A 3 -34.11 12.93 -1.46
N LYS A 4 -33.65 12.35 -2.59
CA LYS A 4 -34.31 11.18 -3.21
C LYS A 4 -33.82 9.83 -2.67
N VAL A 5 -32.59 9.76 -2.15
CA VAL A 5 -32.00 8.50 -1.62
C VAL A 5 -32.54 8.15 -0.22
N LYS A 6 -32.94 9.14 0.60
CA LYS A 6 -33.58 8.90 1.90
C LYS A 6 -35.04 8.41 1.81
N ILE A 7 -35.68 8.59 0.65
CA ILE A 7 -37.06 8.13 0.41
C ILE A 7 -37.08 6.63 0.07
N LEU A 8 -36.09 6.11 -0.66
CA LEU A 8 -36.05 4.68 -1.04
C LEU A 8 -35.80 3.72 0.14
N LEU A 9 -35.05 4.12 1.18
CA LEU A 9 -34.81 3.28 2.36
C LEU A 9 -36.01 3.20 3.33
N LYS A 10 -37.02 4.08 3.18
CA LYS A 10 -38.28 3.99 3.94
C LYS A 10 -39.33 3.13 3.23
N ILE A 11 -39.23 2.94 1.92
CA ILE A 11 -40.19 2.14 1.14
C ILE A 11 -39.91 0.64 1.28
N SER A 12 -38.66 0.24 1.46
CA SER A 12 -38.30 -1.17 1.70
C SER A 12 -38.71 -1.72 3.08
N ALA A 13 -39.00 -0.86 4.05
CA ALA A 13 -39.46 -1.28 5.39
C ALA A 13 -40.99 -1.35 5.53
N LEU A 14 -41.76 -0.82 4.57
CA LEU A 14 -43.22 -0.77 4.65
C LEU A 14 -43.92 -1.88 3.84
N ALA A 15 -43.18 -2.64 3.03
CA ALA A 15 -43.74 -3.70 2.19
C ALA A 15 -43.82 -5.10 2.87
N CYS A 16 -43.39 -5.23 4.13
CA CYS A 16 -43.39 -6.52 4.85
C CYS A 16 -44.63 -6.78 5.72
N LEU A 17 -45.71 -6.00 5.60
CA LEU A 17 -46.86 -6.17 6.49
C LEU A 17 -48.23 -6.15 5.81
N THR A 18 -48.44 -6.95 4.75
CA THR A 18 -49.77 -7.48 4.41
C THR A 18 -49.63 -8.77 3.61
N MET A 19 -49.67 -9.93 4.27
CA MET A 19 -50.07 -11.17 3.62
C MET A 19 -51.55 -11.41 3.90
N SER A 20 -52.39 -11.43 2.85
CA SER A 20 -53.48 -12.41 2.73
C SER A 20 -54.14 -12.37 1.34
N LEU A 21 -53.86 -13.43 0.56
CA LEU A 21 -54.79 -14.21 -0.30
C LEU A 21 -55.69 -13.48 -1.31
N ASN A 22 -55.31 -13.41 -2.59
CA ASN A 22 -55.81 -14.28 -3.70
C ASN A 22 -55.49 -13.72 -5.11
N SER A 23 -55.27 -14.66 -6.04
CA SER A 23 -55.37 -14.60 -7.51
C SER A 23 -54.45 -13.70 -8.35
N LEU A 24 -53.50 -14.35 -9.04
CA LEU A 24 -53.27 -14.29 -10.50
C LEU A 24 -53.62 -12.98 -11.23
N ALA A 25 -52.78 -11.97 -11.03
CA ALA A 25 -52.46 -11.01 -12.08
C ALA A 25 -51.07 -10.46 -11.77
N GLN A 26 -50.04 -11.09 -12.34
CA GLN A 26 -48.70 -10.53 -12.34
C GLN A 26 -48.78 -9.25 -13.19
N THR A 27 -48.92 -8.10 -12.54
CA THR A 27 -49.12 -6.83 -13.23
C THR A 27 -47.88 -6.51 -14.07
N SER A 28 -48.06 -5.92 -15.25
CA SER A 28 -46.94 -5.58 -16.14
C SER A 28 -45.88 -4.73 -15.45
N GLU A 29 -46.28 -3.87 -14.51
CA GLU A 29 -45.38 -3.02 -13.72
C GLU A 29 -44.49 -3.81 -12.74
N GLU A 30 -45.01 -4.84 -12.07
CA GLU A 30 -44.19 -5.72 -11.22
C GLU A 30 -43.19 -6.54 -12.06
N ALA A 31 -43.62 -7.05 -13.21
CA ALA A 31 -42.74 -7.76 -14.14
C ALA A 31 -41.63 -6.85 -14.71
N GLU A 32 -41.96 -5.60 -15.03
CA GLU A 32 -41.00 -4.58 -15.47
C GLU A 32 -40.02 -4.18 -14.36
N PHE A 33 -40.49 -4.04 -13.13
CA PHE A 33 -39.64 -3.73 -11.97
C PHE A 33 -38.67 -4.87 -11.65
N GLU A 34 -39.14 -6.12 -11.64
CA GLU A 34 -38.30 -7.30 -11.48
C GLU A 34 -37.28 -7.44 -12.63
N ALA A 35 -37.70 -7.19 -13.87
CA ALA A 35 -36.79 -7.16 -15.02
C ALA A 35 -35.72 -6.07 -14.87
N PHE A 36 -36.10 -4.89 -14.35
CA PHE A 36 -35.16 -3.80 -14.04
C PHE A 36 -34.16 -4.20 -12.95
N LEU A 37 -34.61 -4.79 -11.84
CA LEU A 37 -33.73 -5.26 -10.77
C LEU A 37 -32.77 -6.34 -11.28
N LYS A 38 -33.27 -7.31 -12.05
CA LYS A 38 -32.46 -8.38 -12.66
C LYS A 38 -31.43 -7.82 -13.64
N LYS A 39 -31.81 -6.84 -14.48
CA LYS A 39 -30.89 -6.15 -15.39
C LYS A 39 -29.78 -5.43 -14.61
N ARG A 40 -30.13 -4.67 -13.57
CA ARG A 40 -29.15 -3.97 -12.72
C ARG A 40 -28.21 -4.93 -12.00
N GLN A 41 -28.72 -6.05 -11.49
CA GLN A 41 -27.90 -7.07 -10.86
C GLN A 41 -26.98 -7.75 -11.88
N SER A 42 -27.45 -8.03 -13.09
CA SER A 42 -26.63 -8.59 -14.17
C SER A 42 -25.52 -7.62 -14.60
N GLU A 43 -25.84 -6.33 -14.80
CA GLU A 43 -24.86 -5.28 -15.13
C GLU A 43 -23.79 -5.16 -14.03
N PHE A 44 -24.19 -5.24 -12.76
CA PHE A 44 -23.27 -5.21 -11.62
C PHE A 44 -22.36 -6.45 -11.60
N SER A 45 -22.91 -7.66 -11.77
CA SER A 45 -22.14 -8.90 -11.81
C SER A 45 -21.14 -8.93 -12.97
N GLN A 46 -21.55 -8.47 -14.16
CA GLN A 46 -20.67 -8.35 -15.33
C GLN A 46 -19.52 -7.37 -15.07
N TYR A 47 -19.82 -6.23 -14.46
CA TYR A 47 -18.81 -5.25 -14.06
C TYR A 47 -17.81 -5.83 -13.05
N GLU A 48 -18.28 -6.56 -12.03
CA GLU A 48 -17.40 -7.24 -11.07
C GLU A 48 -16.50 -8.29 -11.74
N GLN A 49 -17.06 -9.07 -12.67
CA GLN A 49 -16.32 -10.08 -13.42
C GLN A 49 -15.26 -9.46 -14.32
N GLN A 50 -15.59 -8.39 -15.04
CA GLN A 50 -14.62 -7.63 -15.84
C GLN A 50 -13.48 -7.13 -14.95
N GLN A 51 -13.79 -6.48 -13.82
CA GLN A 51 -12.80 -5.97 -12.87
C GLN A 51 -11.92 -7.07 -12.25
N LYS A 52 -12.41 -8.30 -12.18
CA LYS A 52 -11.63 -9.47 -11.76
C LYS A 52 -10.67 -9.92 -12.86
N GLN A 53 -11.11 -9.95 -14.11
CA GLN A 53 -10.25 -10.30 -15.26
C GLN A 53 -9.15 -9.27 -15.49
N GLU A 54 -9.47 -7.97 -15.41
CA GLU A 54 -8.46 -6.90 -15.52
C GLU A 54 -7.38 -7.05 -14.42
N PHE A 55 -7.79 -7.47 -13.22
CA PHE A 55 -6.87 -7.77 -12.13
C PHE A 55 -5.97 -8.97 -12.40
N GLU A 56 -6.55 -10.13 -12.74
CA GLU A 56 -5.79 -11.34 -13.00
C GLU A 56 -4.76 -11.08 -14.10
N ALA A 57 -5.15 -10.36 -15.15
CA ALA A 57 -4.24 -9.96 -16.21
C ALA A 57 -3.15 -8.97 -15.76
N PHE A 58 -3.46 -8.03 -14.87
CA PHE A 58 -2.46 -7.13 -14.26
C PHE A 58 -1.42 -7.91 -13.44
N VAL A 59 -1.88 -8.83 -12.58
CA VAL A 59 -1.00 -9.67 -11.76
C VAL A 59 -0.13 -10.58 -12.62
N SER A 60 -0.73 -11.23 -13.63
CA SER A 60 0.02 -12.06 -14.57
C SER A 60 1.04 -11.24 -15.35
N ALA A 61 0.70 -10.03 -15.82
CA ALA A 61 1.67 -9.16 -16.50
C ALA A 61 2.87 -8.84 -15.62
N TRP A 62 2.63 -8.53 -14.34
CA TRP A 62 3.69 -8.22 -13.38
C TRP A 62 4.57 -9.43 -13.07
N HIS A 63 3.98 -10.59 -12.78
CA HIS A 63 4.73 -11.82 -12.53
C HIS A 63 5.54 -12.27 -13.74
N ASN A 64 4.95 -12.21 -14.95
CA ASN A 64 5.65 -12.59 -16.17
C ASN A 64 6.84 -11.67 -16.42
N ALA A 65 6.68 -10.35 -16.24
CA ALA A 65 7.77 -9.39 -16.36
C ALA A 65 8.87 -9.63 -15.30
N GLN A 66 8.48 -9.94 -14.06
CA GLN A 66 9.41 -10.23 -12.98
C GLN A 66 10.20 -11.51 -13.24
N ASN A 67 9.53 -12.59 -13.67
CA ASN A 67 10.16 -13.87 -13.98
C ASN A 67 11.10 -13.74 -15.18
N ALA A 68 10.67 -13.09 -16.26
CA ALA A 68 11.51 -12.87 -17.43
C ALA A 68 12.77 -12.05 -17.12
N TYR A 69 12.67 -11.06 -16.21
CA TYR A 69 13.83 -10.31 -15.76
C TYR A 69 14.72 -11.14 -14.81
N LEU A 70 14.12 -11.91 -13.91
CA LEU A 70 14.85 -12.82 -13.03
C LEU A 70 15.69 -13.82 -13.82
N GLU A 71 15.14 -14.39 -14.90
CA GLU A 71 15.83 -15.29 -15.81
C GLU A 71 17.08 -14.64 -16.41
N GLN A 72 16.97 -13.39 -16.89
CA GLN A 72 18.10 -12.63 -17.43
C GLN A 72 19.19 -12.39 -16.37
N VAL A 73 18.80 -11.99 -15.16
CA VAL A 73 19.75 -11.76 -14.05
C VAL A 73 20.44 -13.06 -13.63
N THR A 74 19.71 -14.17 -13.60
CA THR A 74 20.24 -15.50 -13.20
C THR A 74 21.30 -16.04 -14.17
N GLN A 75 21.32 -15.57 -15.42
CA GLN A 75 22.41 -15.90 -16.35
C GLN A 75 23.76 -15.32 -15.94
N LYS A 76 23.78 -14.30 -15.07
CA LYS A 76 24.98 -13.58 -14.62
C LYS A 76 25.26 -13.75 -13.13
N TRP A 77 24.22 -13.82 -12.31
CA TRP A 77 24.31 -13.86 -10.85
C TRP A 77 23.84 -15.20 -10.30
N GLN A 78 24.65 -15.82 -9.44
CA GLN A 78 24.27 -17.05 -8.72
C GLN A 78 23.21 -16.80 -7.64
N ASP A 79 23.18 -15.58 -7.10
CA ASP A 79 22.26 -15.10 -6.07
C ASP A 79 21.44 -13.91 -6.59
N PRO A 80 20.60 -14.08 -7.62
CA PRO A 80 19.83 -12.98 -8.19
C PRO A 80 18.93 -12.34 -7.11
N ASN A 81 18.85 -11.02 -7.10
CA ASN A 81 18.09 -10.29 -6.10
C ASN A 81 17.19 -9.26 -6.78
N LEU A 82 15.89 -9.31 -6.52
CA LEU A 82 14.93 -8.36 -7.07
C LEU A 82 14.41 -7.44 -5.95
N PRO A 83 13.89 -6.24 -6.30
CA PRO A 83 13.33 -5.35 -5.30
C PRO A 83 12.18 -5.99 -4.53
N SER A 84 12.15 -5.70 -3.23
CA SER A 84 11.14 -6.13 -2.28
C SER A 84 10.50 -4.91 -1.59
N SER A 85 9.69 -5.13 -0.57
CA SER A 85 9.05 -4.02 0.14
C SER A 85 10.07 -3.17 0.92
N THR A 86 11.15 -3.77 1.41
CA THR A 86 12.19 -3.08 2.21
C THR A 86 13.54 -2.97 1.51
N VAL A 87 13.73 -3.63 0.37
CA VAL A 87 14.98 -3.61 -0.40
C VAL A 87 14.73 -3.06 -1.78
N TRP A 88 15.39 -1.96 -2.12
CA TRP A 88 15.48 -1.49 -3.51
C TRP A 88 16.72 -2.11 -4.16
N VAL A 89 16.61 -2.51 -5.43
CA VAL A 89 17.71 -3.09 -6.22
C VAL A 89 17.66 -2.53 -7.64
N LYS A 90 18.82 -2.13 -8.16
CA LYS A 90 19.02 -1.71 -9.56
C LYS A 90 20.24 -2.43 -10.12
N TYR A 91 20.07 -3.10 -11.25
CA TYR A 91 21.20 -3.60 -12.03
C TYR A 91 21.65 -2.56 -13.06
N SER A 92 22.92 -2.63 -13.45
CA SER A 92 23.40 -1.95 -14.66
C SER A 92 22.80 -2.58 -15.91
N ASP A 93 22.81 -1.85 -17.03
CA ASP A 93 22.24 -2.32 -18.30
C ASP A 93 22.88 -3.62 -18.81
N ASP A 94 24.18 -3.81 -18.54
CA ASP A 94 24.93 -5.03 -18.89
C ASP A 94 24.78 -6.17 -17.86
N LEU A 95 23.99 -5.94 -16.81
CA LEU A 95 23.76 -6.83 -15.67
C LEU A 95 25.03 -7.26 -14.92
N ASN A 96 26.19 -6.62 -15.13
CA ASN A 96 27.42 -6.99 -14.43
C ASN A 96 27.58 -6.28 -13.07
N LYS A 97 26.70 -5.33 -12.75
CA LYS A 97 26.74 -4.56 -11.51
C LYS A 97 25.34 -4.47 -10.92
N ARG A 98 25.24 -4.43 -9.59
CA ARG A 98 23.99 -4.11 -8.90
C ARG A 98 24.23 -3.18 -7.71
N THR A 99 23.31 -2.26 -7.52
CA THR A 99 23.20 -1.40 -6.33
C THR A 99 21.94 -1.79 -5.60
N SER A 100 22.03 -1.96 -4.29
CA SER A 100 20.87 -2.20 -3.44
C SER A 100 20.86 -1.28 -2.22
N VAL A 101 19.66 -0.93 -1.78
CA VAL A 101 19.41 -0.17 -0.55
C VAL A 101 18.45 -0.99 0.30
N ASN A 102 18.92 -1.48 1.43
CA ASN A 102 18.09 -2.15 2.42
C ASN A 102 17.66 -1.12 3.47
N PHE A 103 16.39 -0.73 3.40
CA PHE A 103 15.79 0.28 4.27
C PHE A 103 15.51 -0.25 5.69
N GLU A 104 15.44 -1.57 5.89
CA GLU A 104 15.24 -2.17 7.21
C GLU A 104 16.58 -2.35 7.95
N SER A 105 17.62 -2.83 7.27
CA SER A 105 18.96 -2.97 7.89
C SER A 105 19.76 -1.67 7.90
N GLY A 106 19.41 -0.70 7.06
CA GLY A 106 20.14 0.56 6.93
C GLY A 106 21.47 0.37 6.22
N GLU A 107 21.46 -0.26 5.05
CA GLU A 107 22.69 -0.59 4.31
C GLU A 107 22.54 -0.28 2.82
N VAL A 108 23.58 0.30 2.21
CA VAL A 108 23.72 0.43 0.76
C VAL A 108 24.83 -0.50 0.32
N VAL A 109 24.53 -1.39 -0.62
CA VAL A 109 25.48 -2.39 -1.12
C VAL A 109 25.63 -2.24 -2.62
N VAL A 110 26.86 -2.07 -3.08
CA VAL A 110 27.22 -2.02 -4.50
C VAL A 110 28.09 -3.23 -4.81
N GLU A 111 27.65 -4.04 -5.76
CA GLU A 111 28.31 -5.28 -6.15
C GLU A 111 28.68 -5.23 -7.63
N LEU A 112 29.92 -5.62 -7.93
CA LEU A 112 30.47 -5.63 -9.27
C LEU A 112 31.03 -7.02 -9.56
N LEU A 113 30.55 -7.65 -10.63
CA LEU A 113 31.11 -8.89 -11.14
C LEU A 113 32.44 -8.62 -11.85
N ASN A 114 33.41 -9.52 -11.67
CA ASN A 114 34.70 -9.53 -12.34
C ASN A 114 35.54 -8.23 -12.20
N SER A 115 35.31 -7.45 -11.13
CA SER A 115 36.09 -6.23 -10.89
C SER A 115 37.56 -6.54 -10.66
N GLN A 116 38.44 -5.83 -11.38
CA GLN A 116 39.89 -6.01 -11.32
C GLN A 116 40.58 -5.04 -10.34
N ASN A 117 39.90 -3.98 -9.90
CA ASN A 117 40.49 -2.92 -9.08
C ASN A 117 39.51 -2.42 -8.01
N ASP A 118 39.95 -2.42 -6.75
CA ASP A 118 39.17 -1.95 -5.60
C ASP A 118 38.90 -0.45 -5.65
N GLU A 119 39.87 0.34 -6.09
CA GLU A 119 39.75 1.79 -6.14
C GLU A 119 38.66 2.21 -7.14
N GLN A 120 38.62 1.54 -8.30
CA GLN A 120 37.55 1.73 -9.29
C GLN A 120 36.19 1.26 -8.77
N ALA A 121 36.14 0.15 -8.01
CA ALA A 121 34.91 -0.34 -7.41
C ALA A 121 34.36 0.63 -6.36
N VAL A 122 35.23 1.19 -5.52
CA VAL A 122 34.87 2.20 -4.52
C VAL A 122 34.40 3.49 -5.18
N GLU A 123 35.08 3.95 -6.23
CA GLU A 123 34.69 5.15 -6.97
C GLU A 123 33.33 4.98 -7.65
N TYR A 124 33.11 3.84 -8.31
CA TYR A 124 31.79 3.50 -8.85
C TYR A 124 30.72 3.48 -7.75
N ALA A 125 31.02 2.90 -6.59
CA ALA A 125 30.07 2.87 -5.48
C ALA A 125 29.72 4.29 -4.98
N LYS A 126 30.70 5.20 -4.86
CA LYS A 126 30.45 6.61 -4.52
C LYS A 126 29.55 7.30 -5.55
N GLN A 127 29.76 7.04 -6.84
CA GLN A 127 28.89 7.57 -7.90
C GLN A 127 27.46 7.06 -7.76
N GLN A 128 27.28 5.78 -7.44
CA GLN A 128 25.96 5.20 -7.19
C GLN A 128 25.29 5.81 -5.95
N LEU A 129 26.02 6.03 -4.85
CA LEU A 129 25.48 6.73 -3.68
C LEU A 129 25.00 8.14 -4.02
N ASN A 130 25.79 8.91 -4.78
CA ASN A 130 25.39 10.24 -5.24
C ASN A 130 24.10 10.18 -6.07
N GLU A 131 24.00 9.23 -7.00
CA GLU A 131 22.81 9.02 -7.84
C GLU A 131 21.54 8.79 -6.99
N LEU A 132 21.62 8.03 -5.90
CA LEU A 132 20.49 7.75 -5.00
C LEU A 132 19.86 9.00 -4.39
N SER A 133 20.63 10.08 -4.25
CA SER A 133 20.15 11.37 -3.74
C SER A 133 19.62 12.33 -4.81
N GLN A 134 19.72 11.96 -6.08
CA GLN A 134 19.37 12.83 -7.22
C GLN A 134 18.28 12.22 -8.10
N VAL A 135 18.29 10.90 -8.28
CA VAL A 135 17.31 10.22 -9.13
C VAL A 135 15.95 10.19 -8.45
N THR A 136 14.94 10.63 -9.17
CA THR A 136 13.56 10.70 -8.67
C THR A 136 12.85 9.37 -8.86
N VAL A 137 11.84 9.10 -8.03
CA VAL A 137 10.99 7.89 -8.13
C VAL A 137 10.48 7.70 -9.57
N ASN A 138 10.03 8.76 -10.23
CA ASN A 138 9.53 8.69 -11.61
C ASN A 138 10.62 8.28 -12.61
N LYS A 139 11.82 8.85 -12.46
CA LYS A 139 12.96 8.49 -13.30
C LYS A 139 13.41 7.06 -13.05
N THR A 140 13.41 6.61 -11.79
CA THR A 140 13.71 5.22 -11.45
C THR A 140 12.70 4.26 -12.06
N LEU A 141 11.41 4.54 -11.96
CA LEU A 141 10.36 3.70 -12.55
C LEU A 141 10.47 3.63 -14.08
N SER A 142 10.74 4.76 -14.73
CA SER A 142 10.87 4.82 -16.19
C SER A 142 12.07 4.04 -16.74
N ASN A 143 12.99 3.64 -15.86
CA ASN A 143 14.15 2.80 -16.18
C ASN A 143 14.03 1.37 -15.58
N ASP A 144 12.94 1.04 -14.89
CA ASP A 144 12.77 -0.27 -14.26
C ASP A 144 12.23 -1.30 -15.29
N PRO A 145 12.98 -2.35 -15.64
CA PRO A 145 12.64 -3.26 -16.72
C PRO A 145 11.36 -4.05 -16.45
N VAL A 146 11.10 -4.42 -15.18
CA VAL A 146 9.90 -5.16 -14.77
C VAL A 146 8.67 -4.27 -14.92
N TYR A 147 8.75 -3.04 -14.41
CA TYR A 147 7.65 -2.08 -14.50
C TYR A 147 7.37 -1.71 -15.97
N ILE A 148 8.39 -1.46 -16.80
CA ILE A 148 8.21 -1.13 -18.22
C ILE A 148 7.48 -2.29 -18.93
N ALA A 149 7.96 -3.52 -18.78
CA ALA A 149 7.37 -4.69 -19.43
C ALA A 149 5.93 -4.96 -18.96
N ALA A 150 5.68 -4.87 -17.66
CA ALA A 150 4.35 -5.05 -17.10
C ALA A 150 3.39 -3.95 -17.57
N ASN A 151 3.82 -2.69 -17.50
CA ASN A 151 2.99 -1.54 -17.89
C ASN A 151 2.66 -1.54 -19.38
N ASN A 152 3.59 -1.93 -20.25
CA ASN A 152 3.32 -2.09 -21.68
C ASN A 152 2.25 -3.17 -21.94
N THR A 153 2.32 -4.28 -21.20
CA THR A 153 1.32 -5.37 -21.27
C THR A 153 -0.05 -4.94 -20.74
N ILE A 154 -0.08 -4.10 -19.71
CA ILE A 154 -1.31 -3.55 -19.12
C ILE A 154 -1.96 -2.56 -20.08
N LYS A 155 -1.17 -1.65 -20.68
CA LYS A 155 -1.64 -0.64 -21.63
C LYS A 155 -2.21 -1.25 -22.91
N SER A 156 -1.57 -2.31 -23.43
CA SER A 156 -2.08 -2.99 -24.64
C SER A 156 -3.44 -3.66 -24.43
N LYS A 157 -3.81 -3.97 -23.18
CA LYS A 157 -5.11 -4.55 -22.82
C LYS A 157 -6.21 -3.50 -22.54
N ASN A 158 -5.94 -2.20 -22.69
CA ASN A 158 -6.90 -1.10 -22.51
C ASN A 158 -7.64 -1.10 -21.15
N PHE A 159 -6.98 -1.51 -20.07
CA PHE A 159 -7.62 -1.50 -18.73
C PHE A 159 -7.98 -0.10 -18.27
N THR A 160 -9.11 0.01 -17.56
CA THR A 160 -9.60 1.29 -17.02
C THR A 160 -8.83 1.63 -15.75
N SER A 161 -7.55 1.98 -15.89
CA SER A 161 -6.67 2.39 -14.79
C SER A 161 -6.62 3.92 -14.68
N THR A 162 -6.46 4.43 -13.45
CA THR A 162 -6.20 5.85 -13.22
C THR A 162 -4.81 6.06 -12.66
N GLY A 163 -3.98 6.79 -13.41
CA GLY A 163 -2.72 7.37 -12.93
C GLY A 163 -2.88 8.78 -12.35
N LYS A 164 -4.09 9.36 -12.44
CA LYS A 164 -4.36 10.74 -11.99
C LYS A 164 -4.65 10.78 -10.49
N PRO A 165 -4.19 11.82 -9.76
CA PRO A 165 -4.60 12.08 -8.39
C PRO A 165 -6.13 11.98 -8.22
N LEU A 166 -6.59 11.31 -7.18
CA LEU A 166 -8.03 11.10 -6.94
C LEU A 166 -8.72 12.39 -6.47
N ASN A 167 -7.98 13.38 -5.94
CA ASN A 167 -8.57 14.65 -5.53
C ASN A 167 -8.86 15.58 -6.73
N LYS A 168 -10.09 15.49 -7.24
CA LYS A 168 -10.70 16.56 -8.06
C LYS A 168 -12.17 16.87 -7.77
N LYS A 169 -12.78 16.37 -6.68
CA LYS A 169 -14.23 16.57 -6.44
C LYS A 169 -14.72 16.91 -5.02
N VAL A 170 -13.86 17.28 -4.06
CA VAL A 170 -14.33 17.70 -2.72
C VAL A 170 -14.13 19.20 -2.42
N GLU A 171 -13.60 19.99 -3.36
CA GLU A 171 -13.46 21.46 -3.21
C GLU A 171 -14.62 22.24 -3.85
N GLN A 172 -15.87 21.89 -3.52
CA GLN A 172 -17.02 22.78 -3.76
C GLN A 172 -17.81 22.99 -2.47
N SER A 173 -17.16 23.57 -1.47
CA SER A 173 -17.79 24.61 -0.64
C SER A 173 -16.74 25.36 0.18
N LYS A 174 -16.55 26.64 -0.18
CA LYS A 174 -15.95 27.76 0.59
C LYS A 174 -14.41 27.80 0.70
N SER A 175 -13.81 28.74 -0.04
CA SER A 175 -12.43 29.26 0.13
C SER A 175 -12.47 30.64 0.84
N PRO A 176 -11.34 31.30 1.20
CA PRO A 176 -9.93 30.88 1.19
C PRO A 176 -9.17 31.17 2.51
N THR A 177 -8.18 30.33 2.86
CA THR A 177 -6.93 30.88 3.42
C THR A 177 -5.77 29.98 3.00
N THR A 178 -4.89 30.60 2.23
CA THR A 178 -3.54 30.25 1.81
C THR A 178 -2.82 29.24 2.71
N THR A 179 -2.64 28.03 2.20
CA THR A 179 -1.32 27.38 2.11
C THR A 179 -1.40 26.53 0.86
N GLN A 180 -0.71 26.96 -0.21
CA GLN A 180 -0.41 26.08 -1.33
C GLN A 180 0.10 24.77 -0.72
N ALA A 181 -0.62 23.67 -0.93
CA ALA A 181 -0.10 22.35 -0.61
C ALA A 181 1.23 22.26 -1.36
N LYS A 182 2.34 22.39 -0.63
CA LYS A 182 3.68 22.15 -1.18
C LYS A 182 3.63 20.70 -1.65
N LYS A 183 3.41 20.50 -2.95
CA LYS A 183 3.64 19.23 -3.64
C LYS A 183 4.98 18.72 -3.11
N ILE A 184 5.02 17.53 -2.52
CA ILE A 184 6.29 17.06 -1.95
C ILE A 184 7.34 17.14 -3.05
N VAL A 185 8.47 17.77 -2.72
CA VAL A 185 9.67 17.86 -3.56
C VAL A 185 9.92 16.49 -4.16
N GLU A 186 10.11 16.42 -5.47
CA GLU A 186 10.20 15.17 -6.22
C GLU A 186 11.09 14.17 -5.47
N GLN A 187 10.50 13.05 -5.05
CA GLN A 187 11.15 12.20 -4.07
C GLN A 187 12.21 11.33 -4.72
N THR A 188 13.41 11.39 -4.16
CA THR A 188 14.57 10.56 -4.47
C THR A 188 14.62 9.29 -3.62
N VAL A 189 15.43 8.31 -4.03
CA VAL A 189 15.56 7.01 -3.30
C VAL A 189 16.07 7.22 -1.87
N LEU A 190 17.12 8.04 -1.69
CA LEU A 190 17.61 8.50 -0.40
C LEU A 190 17.63 10.03 -0.35
N SER A 191 17.52 10.63 0.84
CA SER A 191 17.66 12.07 1.00
C SER A 191 19.12 12.51 0.79
N THR A 192 19.33 13.72 0.29
CA THR A 192 20.67 14.31 0.11
C THR A 192 21.46 14.37 1.43
N GLU A 193 20.80 14.60 2.56
CA GLU A 193 21.43 14.66 3.89
C GLU A 193 22.04 13.31 4.28
N ILE A 194 21.27 12.22 4.15
CA ILE A 194 21.75 10.85 4.38
C ILE A 194 22.96 10.54 3.50
N VAL A 195 22.87 10.81 2.19
CA VAL A 195 23.97 10.47 1.26
C VAL A 195 25.23 11.27 1.57
N LYS A 196 25.10 12.57 1.86
CA LYS A 196 26.24 13.40 2.28
C LYS A 196 26.89 12.85 3.55
N GLU A 197 26.09 12.49 4.56
CA GLU A 197 26.61 11.93 5.81
C GLU A 197 27.39 10.63 5.55
N VAL A 198 26.83 9.70 4.77
CA VAL A 198 27.50 8.43 4.42
C VAL A 198 28.82 8.67 3.70
N LEU A 199 28.85 9.58 2.73
CA LEU A 199 30.07 9.87 1.95
C LEU A 199 31.15 10.57 2.78
N THR A 200 30.78 11.26 3.86
CA THR A 200 31.71 11.87 4.82
C THR A 200 32.10 10.96 5.98
N ALA A 201 31.40 9.84 6.17
CA ALA A 201 31.60 8.91 7.27
C ALA A 201 32.74 7.92 7.01
N LYS A 202 32.85 6.90 7.88
CA LYS A 202 33.84 5.81 7.81
C LYS A 202 33.90 5.17 6.41
N ALA A 203 35.09 4.69 6.05
CA ALA A 203 35.32 3.95 4.80
C ALA A 203 34.35 2.76 4.65
N PRO A 204 33.96 2.41 3.42
CA PRO A 204 33.09 1.26 3.18
C PRO A 204 33.74 -0.05 3.58
N VAL A 205 32.92 -1.06 3.86
CA VAL A 205 33.38 -2.43 4.00
C VAL A 205 33.54 -3.03 2.61
N ILE A 206 34.73 -3.54 2.31
CA ILE A 206 35.05 -4.17 1.03
C ILE A 206 35.19 -5.68 1.25
N THR A 207 34.36 -6.46 0.55
CA THR A 207 34.42 -7.92 0.57
C THR A 207 34.72 -8.42 -0.84
N LYS A 208 35.72 -9.29 -0.97
CA LYS A 208 36.07 -9.94 -2.24
C LYS A 208 35.66 -11.40 -2.23
N GLN A 209 35.03 -11.81 -3.31
CA GLN A 209 34.74 -13.19 -3.65
C GLN A 209 35.33 -13.47 -5.03
N LYS A 210 35.40 -14.75 -5.42
CA LYS A 210 36.13 -15.21 -6.61
C LYS A 210 35.79 -14.42 -7.89
N ASP A 211 34.54 -14.03 -8.05
CA ASP A 211 33.96 -13.38 -9.23
C ASP A 211 33.26 -12.05 -8.89
N ARG A 212 33.37 -11.55 -7.65
CA ARG A 212 32.59 -10.40 -7.18
C ARG A 212 33.34 -9.56 -6.16
N VAL A 213 33.25 -8.25 -6.31
CA VAL A 213 33.61 -7.27 -5.28
C VAL A 213 32.33 -6.63 -4.74
N THR A 214 32.21 -6.58 -3.42
CA THR A 214 31.09 -5.99 -2.70
C THR A 214 31.58 -4.79 -1.88
N ILE A 215 30.99 -3.63 -2.11
CA ILE A 215 31.22 -2.40 -1.36
C ILE A 215 29.97 -2.09 -0.55
N SER A 216 30.07 -2.15 0.78
CA SER A 216 28.96 -1.88 1.69
C SER A 216 29.18 -0.58 2.47
N TYR A 217 28.13 0.24 2.51
CA TYR A 217 28.03 1.43 3.33
C TYR A 217 26.89 1.25 4.33
N LYS A 218 27.20 1.39 5.63
CA LYS A 218 26.17 1.50 6.65
C LYS A 218 25.55 2.89 6.61
N LEU A 219 24.21 2.96 6.54
CA LEU A 219 23.48 4.21 6.65
C LEU A 219 23.54 4.75 8.10
N PRO A 220 23.47 6.07 8.30
CA PRO A 220 23.44 6.68 9.63
C PRO A 220 22.32 6.13 10.51
N ASP A 221 22.54 6.03 11.82
CA ASP A 221 21.54 5.49 12.76
C ASP A 221 20.26 6.35 12.79
N ASN A 222 20.33 7.63 12.41
CA ASN A 222 19.20 8.55 12.31
C ASN A 222 18.38 8.40 11.00
N THR A 223 18.79 7.52 10.08
CA THR A 223 18.19 7.36 8.73
C THR A 223 16.69 7.16 8.79
N LEU A 224 16.22 6.26 9.65
CA LEU A 224 14.79 5.97 9.79
C LEU A 224 14.01 7.20 10.27
N SER A 225 14.57 7.97 11.21
CA SER A 225 13.94 9.21 11.70
C SER A 225 13.88 10.27 10.60
N ASN A 226 14.95 10.43 9.82
CA ASN A 226 14.99 11.37 8.69
C ASN A 226 14.00 10.98 7.60
N GLN A 227 13.88 9.68 7.29
CA GLN A 227 12.87 9.18 6.36
C GLN A 227 11.45 9.41 6.89
N ALA A 228 11.16 9.09 8.15
CA ALA A 228 9.85 9.37 8.75
C ALA A 228 9.48 10.86 8.69
N LYS A 229 10.43 11.76 8.98
CA LYS A 229 10.25 13.22 8.85
C LYS A 229 9.91 13.66 7.43
N ARG A 230 10.51 13.02 6.41
CA ARG A 230 10.24 13.31 4.99
C ARG A 230 8.75 13.16 4.63
N TYR A 231 8.09 12.14 5.18
CA TYR A 231 6.68 11.84 4.88
C TYR A 231 5.70 12.39 5.92
N LEU A 232 6.21 12.92 7.04
CA LEU A 232 5.40 13.43 8.14
C LEU A 232 4.36 14.49 7.72
N PRO A 233 4.65 15.46 6.83
CA PRO A 233 3.65 16.46 6.44
C PRO A 233 2.38 15.85 5.81
N GLU A 234 2.55 14.92 4.86
CA GLU A 234 1.43 14.23 4.23
C GLU A 234 0.71 13.30 5.24
N VAL A 235 1.49 12.60 6.07
CA VAL A 235 0.92 11.77 7.15
C VAL A 235 0.05 12.62 8.09
N GLN A 236 0.51 13.81 8.49
CA GLN A 236 -0.25 14.72 9.34
C GLN A 236 -1.52 15.24 8.63
N GLN A 237 -1.42 15.55 7.33
CA GLN A 237 -2.57 15.96 6.53
C GLN A 237 -3.65 14.87 6.51
N GLN A 238 -3.28 13.63 6.18
CA GLN A 238 -4.23 12.52 6.12
C GLN A 238 -4.73 12.07 7.50
N ALA A 239 -3.85 12.11 8.52
CA ALA A 239 -4.22 11.87 9.92
C ALA A 239 -5.30 12.85 10.38
N LYS A 240 -5.11 14.15 10.10
CA LYS A 240 -6.10 15.19 10.40
C LYS A 240 -7.41 14.98 9.63
N ARG A 241 -7.35 14.64 8.33
CA ARG A 241 -8.52 14.39 7.49
C ARG A 241 -9.43 13.29 8.04
N TYR A 242 -8.83 12.22 8.57
CA TYR A 242 -9.55 11.03 9.01
C TYR A 242 -9.63 10.85 10.53
N ASN A 243 -9.14 11.83 11.31
CA ASN A 243 -8.99 11.75 12.76
C ASN A 243 -8.26 10.47 13.21
N LEU A 244 -7.13 10.18 12.56
CA LEU A 244 -6.24 9.08 12.88
C LEU A 244 -5.02 9.60 13.65
N ASP A 245 -4.41 8.73 14.44
CA ASP A 245 -3.12 9.04 15.07
C ASP A 245 -2.01 9.05 13.98
N PRO A 246 -1.28 10.16 13.76
CA PRO A 246 -0.17 10.17 12.80
C PRO A 246 0.91 9.13 13.13
N ALA A 247 1.10 8.79 14.41
CA ALA A 247 2.03 7.74 14.81
C ALA A 247 1.62 6.35 14.31
N LEU A 248 0.31 6.07 14.20
CA LEU A 248 -0.21 4.83 13.64
C LEU A 248 0.11 4.75 12.14
N LEU A 249 -0.07 5.85 11.40
CA LEU A 249 0.22 5.89 9.97
C LEU A 249 1.73 5.71 9.69
N LEU A 250 2.59 6.40 10.45
CA LEU A 250 4.05 6.17 10.39
C LEU A 250 4.42 4.73 10.74
N ALA A 251 3.75 4.12 11.73
CA ALA A 251 4.00 2.74 12.12
C ALA A 251 3.63 1.74 11.03
N ILE A 252 2.53 1.99 10.30
CA ILE A 252 2.14 1.21 9.13
C ILE A 252 3.17 1.39 8.03
N ILE A 253 3.52 2.62 7.63
CA ILE A 253 4.55 2.86 6.59
C ILE A 253 5.86 2.16 6.93
N HIS A 254 6.35 2.30 8.17
CA HIS A 254 7.56 1.64 8.64
C HIS A 254 7.41 0.10 8.58
N THR A 255 6.23 -0.45 8.82
CA THR A 255 6.02 -1.91 8.78
C THR A 255 5.87 -2.47 7.38
N GLU A 256 5.29 -1.70 6.48
CA GLU A 256 5.07 -2.10 5.10
C GLU A 256 6.35 -2.00 4.25
N SER A 257 7.11 -0.91 4.39
CA SER A 257 8.19 -0.59 3.45
C SER A 257 9.49 -0.13 4.09
N SER A 258 9.52 0.09 5.40
CA SER A 258 10.61 0.80 6.07
C SER A 258 10.89 2.15 5.39
N PHE A 259 9.83 2.80 4.89
CA PHE A 259 9.86 4.07 4.14
C PHE A 259 10.55 4.02 2.77
N ASN A 260 10.72 2.83 2.18
CA ASN A 260 11.12 2.66 0.79
C ASN A 260 10.00 3.19 -0.16
N PRO A 261 10.21 4.30 -0.89
CA PRO A 261 9.17 4.85 -1.77
C PRO A 261 8.93 3.97 -3.01
N LEU A 262 9.90 3.11 -3.37
CA LEU A 262 9.84 2.19 -4.50
C LEU A 262 9.53 0.76 -4.06
N ALA A 263 8.98 0.60 -2.86
CA ALA A 263 8.59 -0.69 -2.31
C ALA A 263 7.63 -1.43 -3.25
N ARG A 264 7.98 -2.66 -3.59
CA ARG A 264 7.10 -3.59 -4.30
C ARG A 264 7.25 -4.99 -3.72
N SER A 265 6.16 -5.71 -3.53
CA SER A 265 6.23 -7.10 -3.08
C SER A 265 5.99 -8.08 -4.23
N PRO A 266 6.28 -9.38 -4.04
CA PRO A 266 5.99 -10.40 -5.04
C PRO A 266 4.51 -10.44 -5.43
N ILE A 267 3.62 -10.19 -4.48
CA ILE A 267 2.19 -10.03 -4.73
C ILE A 267 1.95 -8.54 -5.00
N PRO A 268 1.53 -8.10 -6.20
CA PRO A 268 1.55 -6.68 -6.60
C PRO A 268 0.96 -5.66 -5.60
N ALA A 269 1.78 -5.22 -4.65
CA ALA A 269 1.53 -4.20 -3.64
C ALA A 269 2.61 -3.13 -3.78
N PHE A 270 2.21 -1.86 -3.74
CA PHE A 270 3.06 -0.78 -4.22
C PHE A 270 3.21 0.35 -3.21
N GLY A 271 4.42 0.93 -3.18
CA GLY A 271 4.75 2.14 -2.44
C GLY A 271 4.79 1.98 -0.92
N LEU A 272 4.87 3.12 -0.24
CA LEU A 272 5.14 3.26 1.19
C LEU A 272 4.25 2.42 2.11
N MET A 273 2.95 2.36 1.82
CA MET A 273 1.92 1.67 2.59
C MET A 273 1.47 0.36 1.92
N GLN A 274 2.22 -0.12 0.92
CA GLN A 274 2.01 -1.39 0.21
C GLN A 274 0.55 -1.63 -0.19
N ILE A 275 0.01 -0.70 -0.99
CA ILE A 275 -1.37 -0.78 -1.43
C ILE A 275 -1.49 -1.81 -2.55
N VAL A 276 -2.33 -2.82 -2.31
CA VAL A 276 -2.75 -3.75 -3.35
C VAL A 276 -3.88 -3.08 -4.15
N PRO A 277 -3.71 -2.83 -5.46
CA PRO A 277 -4.70 -2.11 -6.28
C PRO A 277 -6.09 -2.71 -6.24
N THR A 278 -6.20 -4.02 -5.99
CA THR A 278 -7.41 -4.79 -6.26
C THR A 278 -8.20 -5.20 -5.04
N SER A 279 -7.65 -4.93 -3.85
CA SER A 279 -8.37 -4.96 -2.59
C SER A 279 -8.47 -3.54 -2.04
N ALA A 280 -7.44 -3.07 -1.33
CA ALA A 280 -7.38 -1.74 -0.74
C ALA A 280 -7.59 -0.64 -1.78
N GLY A 281 -6.96 -0.74 -2.96
CA GLY A 281 -7.13 0.25 -4.03
C GLY A 281 -8.57 0.38 -4.56
N LYS A 282 -9.32 -0.73 -4.65
CA LYS A 282 -10.75 -0.70 -5.02
C LYS A 282 -11.60 -0.04 -3.95
N ASP A 283 -11.35 -0.36 -2.68
CA ASP A 283 -12.08 0.24 -1.57
C ASP A 283 -11.83 1.74 -1.47
N VAL A 284 -10.57 2.16 -1.61
CA VAL A 284 -10.12 3.54 -1.59
C VAL A 284 -10.71 4.33 -2.75
N SER A 285 -10.56 3.84 -3.98
CA SER A 285 -11.11 4.52 -5.16
C SER A 285 -12.63 4.62 -5.10
N ASN A 286 -13.33 3.57 -4.67
CA ASN A 286 -14.77 3.63 -4.47
C ASN A 286 -15.17 4.65 -3.40
N PHE A 287 -14.43 4.71 -2.28
CA PHE A 287 -14.67 5.70 -1.23
C PHE A 287 -14.44 7.14 -1.71
N LEU A 288 -13.37 7.39 -2.46
CA LEU A 288 -12.99 8.74 -2.89
C LEU A 288 -13.73 9.22 -4.16
N GLN A 289 -14.04 8.31 -5.09
CA GLN A 289 -14.62 8.63 -6.41
C GLN A 289 -16.06 8.14 -6.61
N GLY A 290 -16.60 7.37 -5.67
CA GLY A 290 -17.92 6.75 -5.78
C GLY A 290 -18.00 5.58 -6.77
N LYS A 291 -16.84 5.11 -7.27
CA LYS A 291 -16.74 3.91 -8.13
C LYS A 291 -15.37 3.23 -7.95
N PRO A 292 -15.29 1.90 -7.99
CA PRO A 292 -14.01 1.23 -7.90
C PRO A 292 -13.20 1.43 -9.19
N LEU A 293 -11.93 1.78 -9.03
CA LEU A 293 -10.97 2.00 -10.11
C LEU A 293 -9.70 1.22 -9.80
N LEU A 294 -9.02 0.73 -10.84
CA LEU A 294 -7.69 0.17 -10.69
C LEU A 294 -6.68 1.32 -10.56
N LEU A 295 -6.08 1.44 -9.38
CA LEU A 295 -5.00 2.41 -9.13
C LEU A 295 -3.71 1.89 -9.77
N SER A 296 -3.13 2.68 -10.66
CA SER A 296 -1.94 2.24 -11.40
C SER A 296 -0.68 2.22 -10.51
N PRO A 297 0.36 1.44 -10.83
CA PRO A 297 1.63 1.50 -10.11
C PRO A 297 2.20 2.92 -10.07
N GLU A 298 2.11 3.67 -11.17
CA GLU A 298 2.57 5.06 -11.24
C GLU A 298 1.89 5.94 -10.21
N TYR A 299 0.58 5.77 -10.02
CA TYR A 299 -0.18 6.45 -8.98
C TYR A 299 0.35 6.06 -7.59
N LEU A 300 0.50 4.75 -7.35
CA LEU A 300 0.83 4.19 -6.04
C LEU A 300 2.30 4.34 -5.64
N PHE A 301 3.22 4.58 -6.56
CA PHE A 301 4.60 4.91 -6.22
C PHE A 301 4.78 6.39 -5.85
N GLN A 302 3.82 7.27 -6.19
CA GLN A 302 3.86 8.63 -5.64
C GLN A 302 3.49 8.60 -4.17
N ALA A 303 4.37 9.10 -3.31
CA ALA A 303 4.16 9.07 -1.87
C ALA A 303 2.85 9.72 -1.42
N ASP A 304 2.51 10.90 -1.94
CA ASP A 304 1.30 11.64 -1.55
C ASP A 304 0.04 10.80 -1.81
N ASN A 305 -0.05 10.26 -3.03
CA ASN A 305 -1.14 9.38 -3.45
C ASN A 305 -1.17 8.07 -2.64
N ASN A 306 -0.01 7.52 -2.31
CA ASN A 306 0.10 6.26 -1.58
C ASN A 306 -0.30 6.43 -0.11
N VAL A 307 0.15 7.50 0.54
CA VAL A 307 -0.22 7.83 1.92
C VAL A 307 -1.70 8.21 2.00
N GLU A 308 -2.25 8.94 1.02
CA GLU A 308 -3.70 9.15 0.90
C GLU A 308 -4.44 7.81 0.81
N ALA A 309 -4.01 6.92 -0.08
CA ALA A 309 -4.66 5.63 -0.29
C ALA A 309 -4.62 4.76 0.96
N GLY A 310 -3.44 4.58 1.58
CA GLY A 310 -3.30 3.77 2.80
C GLY A 310 -4.05 4.34 3.99
N SER A 311 -3.98 5.67 4.21
CA SER A 311 -4.73 6.33 5.28
C SER A 311 -6.24 6.23 5.09
N THR A 312 -6.70 6.36 3.83
CA THR A 312 -8.10 6.15 3.47
C THR A 312 -8.51 4.71 3.75
N TYR A 313 -7.66 3.72 3.45
CA TYR A 313 -7.97 2.32 3.72
C TYR A 313 -8.05 2.02 5.22
N VAL A 314 -7.14 2.55 6.05
CA VAL A 314 -7.23 2.47 7.52
C VAL A 314 -8.55 3.08 8.02
N HIS A 315 -8.93 4.24 7.46
CA HIS A 315 -10.22 4.86 7.80
C HIS A 315 -11.41 3.97 7.42
N ILE A 316 -11.40 3.35 6.25
CA ILE A 316 -12.46 2.42 5.80
C ILE A 316 -12.53 1.19 6.72
N LEU A 317 -11.40 0.60 7.09
CA LEU A 317 -11.36 -0.54 8.03
C LEU A 317 -12.04 -0.18 9.36
N SER A 318 -11.69 0.95 9.95
CA SER A 318 -12.29 1.39 11.22
C SER A 318 -13.77 1.79 11.06
N ASN A 319 -14.12 2.60 10.07
CA ASN A 319 -15.42 3.30 10.02
C ASN A 319 -16.47 2.64 9.12
N ARG A 320 -16.08 1.68 8.28
CA ARG A 320 -17.01 0.87 7.48
C ARG A 320 -17.05 -0.56 8.00
N TYR A 321 -15.90 -1.25 8.01
CA TYR A 321 -15.85 -2.68 8.35
C TYR A 321 -16.05 -2.95 9.84
N PHE A 322 -15.46 -2.13 10.71
CA PHE A 322 -15.52 -2.30 12.18
C PHE A 322 -16.30 -1.20 12.90
N LYS A 323 -17.22 -0.53 12.20
CA LYS A 323 -18.02 0.60 12.72
C LYS A 323 -18.81 0.28 14.00
N ASN A 324 -19.17 -0.99 14.20
CA ASN A 324 -19.98 -1.45 15.32
C ASN A 324 -19.14 -1.85 16.55
N VAL A 325 -17.81 -1.84 16.45
CA VAL A 325 -16.90 -2.06 17.59
C VAL A 325 -16.83 -0.77 18.39
N ARG A 326 -17.32 -0.79 19.64
CA ARG A 326 -17.46 0.41 20.49
C ARG A 326 -16.13 0.89 21.03
N ASN A 327 -15.33 -0.03 21.57
CA ASN A 327 -14.01 0.30 22.11
C ASN A 327 -13.07 0.73 20.97
N VAL A 328 -12.56 1.97 21.06
CA VAL A 328 -11.70 2.57 20.03
C VAL A 328 -10.41 1.76 19.83
N GLN A 329 -9.80 1.29 20.92
CA GLN A 329 -8.55 0.55 20.86
C GLN A 329 -8.74 -0.85 20.26
N SER A 330 -9.81 -1.57 20.60
CA SER A 330 -10.18 -2.84 19.94
C SER A 330 -10.34 -2.63 18.43
N ARG A 331 -11.03 -1.55 18.03
CA ARG A 331 -11.24 -1.22 16.62
C ARG A 331 -9.93 -0.89 15.89
N ILE A 332 -8.99 -0.22 16.55
CA ILE A 332 -7.64 0.02 16.00
C ILE A 332 -6.89 -1.29 15.82
N TYR A 333 -6.83 -2.18 16.83
CA TYR A 333 -6.15 -3.47 16.70
C TYR A 333 -6.74 -4.34 15.58
N MET A 334 -8.07 -4.37 15.48
CA MET A 334 -8.76 -5.08 14.40
C MET A 334 -8.44 -4.47 13.03
N SER A 335 -8.37 -3.14 12.94
CA SER A 335 -8.02 -2.45 11.69
C SER A 335 -6.57 -2.70 11.28
N ILE A 336 -5.62 -2.73 12.23
CA ILE A 336 -4.21 -3.07 11.95
C ILE A 336 -4.11 -4.49 11.40
N ALA A 337 -4.73 -5.47 12.07
CA ALA A 337 -4.71 -6.85 11.60
C ALA A 337 -5.38 -6.98 10.22
N ALA A 338 -6.54 -6.34 10.03
CA ALA A 338 -7.27 -6.37 8.77
C ALA A 338 -6.55 -5.66 7.63
N TYR A 339 -5.65 -4.71 7.91
CA TYR A 339 -4.83 -4.07 6.89
C TYR A 339 -3.94 -5.11 6.18
N ASN A 340 -3.34 -6.03 6.93
CA ASN A 340 -2.47 -7.08 6.40
C ASN A 340 -3.25 -8.33 5.91
N THR A 341 -4.29 -8.78 6.64
CA THR A 341 -4.97 -10.06 6.31
C THR A 341 -6.40 -9.91 5.77
N GLY A 342 -6.96 -8.70 5.77
CA GLY A 342 -8.35 -8.44 5.41
C GLY A 342 -9.34 -8.62 6.57
N PRO A 343 -10.46 -7.87 6.56
CA PRO A 343 -11.40 -7.83 7.68
C PRO A 343 -12.16 -9.14 7.92
N GLY A 344 -12.34 -9.96 6.88
CA GLY A 344 -12.99 -11.27 7.00
C GLY A 344 -12.19 -12.28 7.81
N ASN A 345 -10.86 -12.26 7.74
CA ASN A 345 -10.00 -13.14 8.53
C ASN A 345 -9.99 -12.71 10.00
N VAL A 346 -9.95 -11.39 10.26
CA VAL A 346 -10.13 -10.85 11.61
C VAL A 346 -11.49 -11.26 12.20
N ALA A 347 -12.56 -11.16 11.41
CA ALA A 347 -13.89 -11.58 11.85
C ALA A 347 -13.92 -13.07 12.20
N LYS A 348 -13.38 -13.92 11.32
CA LYS A 348 -13.31 -15.38 11.53
C LYS A 348 -12.54 -15.72 12.80
N THR A 349 -11.44 -15.03 13.07
CA THR A 349 -10.64 -15.25 14.30
C THR A 349 -11.41 -14.86 15.56
N LEU A 350 -12.22 -13.80 15.54
CA LEU A 350 -12.94 -13.32 16.72
C LEU A 350 -14.26 -14.05 16.99
N SER A 351 -14.97 -14.50 15.95
CA SER A 351 -16.33 -15.06 16.08
C SER A 351 -16.55 -16.40 15.40
N GLY A 352 -15.52 -17.02 14.82
CA GLY A 352 -15.62 -18.30 14.10
C GLY A 352 -16.22 -18.19 12.69
N SER A 353 -16.71 -17.01 12.27
CA SER A 353 -17.33 -16.77 10.97
C SER A 353 -16.81 -15.48 10.33
N LYS A 354 -16.96 -15.33 9.01
CA LYS A 354 -16.59 -14.08 8.31
C LYS A 354 -17.57 -12.91 8.53
N SER A 355 -18.55 -13.05 9.44
CA SER A 355 -19.54 -12.01 9.72
C SER A 355 -18.96 -10.88 10.58
N LEU A 356 -18.84 -9.69 10.01
CA LEU A 356 -18.35 -8.49 10.70
C LEU A 356 -19.25 -8.08 11.88
N ASN A 357 -20.55 -8.36 11.79
CA ASN A 357 -21.48 -8.09 12.88
C ASN A 357 -21.22 -9.03 14.06
N GLN A 358 -21.03 -10.33 13.82
CA GLN A 358 -20.68 -11.28 14.88
C GLN A 358 -19.32 -10.97 15.49
N ALA A 359 -18.33 -10.61 14.68
CA ALA A 359 -17.03 -10.15 15.16
C ALA A 359 -17.14 -8.89 16.03
N SER A 360 -18.02 -7.94 15.66
CA SER A 360 -18.26 -6.74 16.47
C SER A 360 -18.92 -7.07 17.81
N ILE A 361 -19.87 -8.01 17.85
CA ILE A 361 -20.49 -8.49 19.09
C ILE A 361 -19.43 -9.13 19.99
N ALA A 362 -18.61 -10.04 19.44
CA ALA A 362 -17.53 -10.69 20.18
C ALA A 362 -16.51 -9.68 20.72
N ALA A 363 -16.05 -8.75 19.88
CA ALA A 363 -15.11 -7.71 20.29
C ALA A 363 -15.66 -6.79 21.39
N ASN A 364 -16.96 -6.45 21.34
CA ASN A 364 -17.62 -5.61 22.34
C ASN A 364 -17.84 -6.33 23.69
N ALA A 365 -17.78 -7.66 23.72
CA ALA A 365 -17.87 -8.46 24.94
C ALA A 365 -16.50 -8.65 25.63
N MET A 366 -15.43 -8.04 25.09
CA MET A 366 -14.05 -8.21 25.56
C MET A 366 -13.37 -6.86 25.79
N SER A 367 -12.34 -6.86 26.66
CA SER A 367 -11.42 -5.73 26.74
C SER A 367 -10.56 -5.63 25.47
N ALA A 368 -10.01 -4.44 25.19
CA ALA A 368 -9.11 -4.25 24.06
C ALA A 368 -7.85 -5.12 24.14
N GLU A 369 -7.34 -5.34 25.36
CA GLU A 369 -6.22 -6.25 25.60
C GLU A 369 -6.57 -7.69 25.23
N LYS A 370 -7.76 -8.17 25.63
CA LYS A 370 -8.20 -9.52 25.27
C LYS A 370 -8.41 -9.67 23.76
N VAL A 371 -8.95 -8.65 23.09
CA VAL A 371 -9.04 -8.62 21.61
C VAL A 371 -7.65 -8.72 20.96
N TYR A 372 -6.69 -7.93 21.45
CA TYR A 372 -5.30 -7.96 20.97
C TYR A 372 -4.66 -9.35 21.16
N THR A 373 -4.66 -9.87 22.38
CA THR A 373 -4.04 -11.16 22.72
C THR A 373 -4.68 -12.31 21.95
N LEU A 374 -6.01 -12.30 21.79
CA LEU A 374 -6.71 -13.30 20.99
C LEU A 374 -6.22 -13.28 19.53
N MET A 375 -6.12 -12.11 18.91
CA MET A 375 -5.63 -11.99 17.53
C MET A 375 -4.15 -12.36 17.40
N VAL A 376 -3.30 -11.89 18.31
CA VAL A 376 -1.86 -12.21 18.33
C VAL A 376 -1.59 -13.69 18.53
N ASN A 377 -2.51 -14.45 19.12
CA ASN A 377 -2.34 -15.89 19.32
C ASN A 377 -3.02 -16.74 18.24
N ASN A 378 -4.15 -16.28 17.66
CA ASN A 378 -5.06 -17.12 16.89
C ASN A 378 -5.31 -16.68 15.44
N LEU A 379 -4.77 -15.53 14.98
CA LEU A 379 -4.80 -15.21 13.55
C LEU A 379 -4.07 -16.31 12.76
N PRO A 380 -4.61 -16.84 11.65
CA PRO A 380 -4.04 -18.03 11.01
C PRO A 380 -2.58 -17.86 10.54
N ALA A 381 -2.26 -16.71 9.94
CA ALA A 381 -0.93 -16.42 9.42
C ALA A 381 -0.02 -15.86 10.53
N GLN A 382 1.16 -16.49 10.72
CA GLN A 382 2.19 -15.98 11.64
C GLN A 382 2.66 -14.58 11.24
N GLU A 383 2.75 -14.32 9.93
CA GLU A 383 3.08 -12.99 9.40
C GLU A 383 2.13 -11.92 9.95
N THR A 384 0.81 -12.17 9.90
CA THR A 384 -0.19 -11.21 10.40
C THR A 384 -0.11 -11.03 11.92
N ARG A 385 0.17 -12.10 12.68
CA ARG A 385 0.40 -12.00 14.14
C ARG A 385 1.58 -11.08 14.43
N ASN A 386 2.70 -11.30 13.74
CA ASN A 386 3.90 -10.47 13.83
C ASN A 386 3.64 -9.03 13.38
N TYR A 387 2.87 -8.84 12.32
CA TYR A 387 2.50 -7.53 11.79
C TYR A 387 1.74 -6.71 12.83
N LEU A 388 0.70 -7.28 13.45
CA LEU A 388 -0.06 -6.61 14.51
C LEU A 388 0.85 -6.17 15.67
N GLN A 389 1.72 -7.05 16.14
CA GLN A 389 2.67 -6.73 17.21
C GLN A 389 3.66 -5.62 16.79
N LYS A 390 4.22 -5.69 15.58
CA LYS A 390 5.16 -4.70 15.03
C LYS A 390 4.52 -3.32 14.92
N VAL A 391 3.32 -3.22 14.34
CA VAL A 391 2.63 -1.93 14.16
C VAL A 391 2.25 -1.33 15.51
N VAL A 392 1.75 -2.11 16.47
CA VAL A 392 1.43 -1.60 17.82
C VAL A 392 2.68 -1.08 18.52
N LYS A 393 3.79 -1.83 18.49
CA LYS A 393 5.08 -1.40 19.05
C LYS A 393 5.60 -0.13 18.38
N ARG A 394 5.57 -0.07 17.03
CA ARG A 394 6.02 1.09 16.25
C ARG A 394 5.12 2.31 16.46
N THR A 395 3.81 2.13 16.68
CA THR A 395 2.89 3.21 17.02
C THR A 395 3.31 3.87 18.33
N ALA A 396 3.56 3.07 19.38
CA ALA A 396 4.04 3.58 20.66
C ALA A 396 5.41 4.28 20.54
N TYR A 397 6.30 3.78 19.68
CA TYR A 397 7.57 4.44 19.37
C TYR A 397 7.35 5.83 18.74
N TYR A 398 6.55 5.93 17.68
CA TYR A 398 6.30 7.20 17.00
C TYR A 398 5.50 8.19 17.85
N GLN A 399 4.60 7.74 18.72
CA GLN A 399 3.92 8.60 19.69
C GLN A 399 4.92 9.31 20.62
N LYS A 400 6.02 8.65 21.00
CA LYS A 400 7.09 9.28 21.78
C LYS A 400 7.90 10.27 20.95
N GLN A 401 8.26 9.89 19.71
CA GLN A 401 9.05 10.74 18.82
C GLN A 401 8.30 12.04 18.45
N LEU A 402 7.01 11.94 18.14
CA LEU A 402 6.19 13.10 17.75
C LEU A 402 5.84 14.03 18.90
N LYS A 403 5.95 13.60 20.17
CA LYS A 403 5.82 14.48 21.34
C LYS A 403 7.08 15.31 21.61
N GLY A 404 8.21 14.94 21.02
CA GLY A 404 9.50 15.63 21.16
C GLY A 404 9.82 16.61 20.01
N ILE A 405 8.89 16.78 19.07
CA ILE A 405 8.89 17.78 18.00
C ILE A 405 7.82 18.80 18.35
#